data_AF-A0A321LDT2-F1
#
_entry.id   AF-A0A321LDT2-F1
#
_cell.length_a   1.000
_cell.length_b   1.000
_cell.length_c   1.000
_cell.angle_alpha   90.00
_cell.angle_beta   90.00
_cell.angle_gamma   90.00
#
_symmetry.space_group_name_H-M   'P 1'
#
loop_
_entity.id
_entity.type
_entity.pdbx_description
1 polymer ?
#
loop_
_entity_poly.entity_id
_entity_poly.type
_entity_poly.pdbx_seq_one_letter_code
_entity_poly.pdbx_strand_id
1 'polypeptide(L)'
;MGVIVNFVLGDMRRLHEIAPCDYGLLVDSFGFFESDEENEKVIRQLRRAVVSAGRLVIAVVNGTKISSTFNPRESEQREGAGCQ
;
A
#
# COMPACT_ATOMS: atom_id res chain seq x y z
N MET A 1 3.35 -13.41 25.87
CA MET A 1 1.94 -13.34 25.45
C MET A 1 1.90 -12.97 23.97
N GLY A 2 1.12 -13.70 23.17
CA GLY A 2 0.94 -13.40 21.74
C GLY A 2 -0.34 -12.58 21.49
N VAL A 3 -0.41 -11.95 20.33
CA VAL A 3 -1.63 -11.29 19.84
C VAL A 3 -2.34 -12.26 18.88
N ILE A 4 -3.67 -12.39 19.00
CA ILE A 4 -4.47 -13.17 18.05
C ILE A 4 -4.72 -12.28 16.83
N VAL A 5 -4.34 -12.77 15.65
CA VAL A 5 -4.48 -12.04 14.38
C VAL A 5 -5.28 -12.90 13.42
N ASN A 6 -6.32 -12.31 12.83
CA ASN A 6 -7.13 -12.92 11.78
C ASN A 6 -6.68 -12.37 10.42
N PHE A 7 -6.05 -13.21 9.60
CA PHE A 7 -5.66 -12.85 8.26
C PHE A 7 -6.80 -13.10 7.27
N VAL A 8 -7.07 -12.11 6.43
CA VAL A 8 -8.07 -12.21 5.37
C VAL A 8 -7.38 -11.96 4.04
N LEU A 9 -7.50 -12.91 3.12
CA LEU A 9 -7.07 -12.72 1.74
C LEU A 9 -8.15 -11.95 0.98
N GLY A 10 -7.79 -10.83 0.37
CA GLY A 10 -8.74 -10.04 -0.40
C GLY A 10 -8.12 -8.85 -1.11
N ASP A 11 -8.91 -8.24 -1.98
CA ASP A 11 -8.58 -7.01 -2.68
C ASP A 11 -9.03 -5.80 -1.85
N MET A 12 -8.09 -4.91 -1.53
CA MET A 12 -8.37 -3.70 -0.74
C MET A 12 -9.34 -2.72 -1.43
N ARG A 13 -9.55 -2.82 -2.74
CA ARG A 13 -10.58 -2.06 -3.48
C ARG A 13 -11.99 -2.62 -3.22
N ARG A 14 -12.10 -3.85 -2.72
CA ARG A 14 -13.36 -4.57 -2.46
C ARG A 14 -13.26 -5.42 -1.18
N LEU A 15 -13.23 -4.74 -0.04
CA LEU A 15 -13.27 -5.39 1.26
C LEU A 15 -14.63 -6.07 1.47
N HIS A 16 -14.58 -7.37 1.77
CA HIS A 16 -15.73 -8.16 2.20
C HIS A 16 -15.93 -7.94 3.70
N GLU A 17 -17.15 -8.15 4.21
CA GLU A 17 -17.60 -7.83 5.59
C GLU A 17 -16.47 -7.75 6.64
N ILE A 18 -16.00 -6.53 6.88
CA ILE A 18 -15.04 -6.25 7.95
C ILE A 18 -15.82 -5.74 9.14
N ALA A 19 -15.57 -6.32 10.31
CA ALA A 19 -16.04 -5.76 11.56
C ALA A 19 -15.54 -4.31 11.70
N PRO A 20 -16.36 -3.37 12.18
CA PRO A 20 -15.92 -2.00 12.39
C PRO A 20 -14.65 -1.94 13.24
N CYS A 21 -13.70 -1.08 12.87
CA CYS A 21 -12.45 -0.88 13.59
C CYS A 21 -12.24 0.59 13.97
N ASP A 22 -11.48 0.82 15.05
CA ASP A 22 -11.10 2.15 15.49
C ASP A 22 -9.98 2.75 14.63
N TYR A 23 -9.16 1.89 14.02
CA TYR A 23 -7.97 2.29 13.27
C TYR A 23 -7.85 1.51 11.95
N GLY A 24 -7.54 2.25 10.88
CA GLY A 24 -7.07 1.70 9.61
C GLY A 24 -5.61 2.07 9.39
N LEU A 25 -4.80 1.11 8.94
CA LEU A 25 -3.37 1.32 8.70
C LEU A 25 -2.97 0.77 7.34
N LEU A 26 -2.37 1.62 6.51
CA LEU A 26 -1.68 1.24 5.29
C LEU A 26 -0.21 1.64 5.42
N VAL A 27 0.69 0.66 5.34
CA VAL A 27 2.14 0.88 5.40
C VAL A 27 2.72 0.49 4.06
N ASP A 28 3.17 1.47 3.29
CA ASP A 28 3.82 1.28 1.99
C ASP A 28 3.00 0.36 1.05
N SER A 29 1.68 0.47 1.10
CA SER A 29 0.76 -0.35 0.30
C SER A 29 -0.25 0.48 -0.50
N PHE A 30 -0.40 1.77 -0.18
CA PHE A 30 -1.25 2.70 -0.93
C PHE A 30 -0.48 3.29 -2.12
N GLY A 31 -1.13 3.43 -3.29
CA GLY A 31 -0.51 3.97 -4.49
C GLY A 31 0.13 2.93 -5.43
N PHE A 32 -0.10 1.64 -5.20
CA PHE A 32 0.37 0.56 -6.10
C PHE A 32 -0.57 0.28 -7.27
N PHE A 33 -1.78 0.84 -7.26
CA PHE A 33 -2.71 0.71 -8.38
C PHE A 33 -2.37 1.70 -9.50
N GLU A 34 -2.74 1.34 -10.72
CA GLU A 34 -2.40 2.09 -11.93
C GLU A 34 -3.10 3.45 -12.01
N SER A 35 -4.26 3.57 -11.37
CA SER A 35 -5.12 4.76 -11.46
C SER A 35 -5.51 5.32 -10.10
N ASP A 36 -5.72 6.64 -10.06
CA ASP A 36 -6.20 7.33 -8.86
C ASP A 36 -7.61 6.86 -8.48
N GLU A 37 -8.44 6.50 -9.45
CA GLU A 37 -9.78 5.95 -9.24
C GLU A 37 -9.74 4.62 -8.45
N GLU A 38 -8.72 3.80 -8.68
CA GLU A 38 -8.52 2.56 -7.93
C GLU A 38 -8.04 2.82 -6.51
N ASN A 39 -7.11 3.76 -6.33
CA ASN A 39 -6.68 4.20 -5.02
C ASN A 39 -7.85 4.81 -4.21
N GLU A 40 -8.73 5.57 -4.86
CA GLU A 40 -9.93 6.12 -4.22
C GLU A 40 -10.88 5.03 -3.72
N LYS A 41 -11.04 3.94 -4.49
CA LYS A 41 -11.85 2.78 -4.04
C LYS A 41 -11.33 2.23 -2.72
N VAL A 42 -10.01 2.15 -2.52
CA VAL A 42 -9.41 1.70 -1.26
C VAL A 42 -9.78 2.63 -0.10
N ILE A 43 -9.65 3.94 -0.29
CA ILE A 43 -10.03 4.93 0.73
C ILE A 43 -11.52 4.81 1.10
N ARG A 44 -12.39 4.60 0.10
CA ARG A 44 -13.83 4.38 0.33
C ARG A 44 -14.09 3.10 1.12
N GLN A 45 -13.36 2.00 0.86
CA GLN A 45 -13.50 0.78 1.66
C GLN A 45 -13.03 0.98 3.10
N LEU A 46 -11.90 1.67 3.31
CA LEU A 46 -11.40 1.96 4.65
C LEU A 46 -12.34 2.88 5.43
N ARG A 47 -12.95 3.87 4.77
CA ARG A 47 -14.01 4.70 5.38
C ARG A 47 -15.22 3.89 5.84
N ARG A 48 -15.55 2.79 5.15
CA ARG A 48 -16.65 1.90 5.57
C ARG A 48 -16.26 1.03 6.78
N ALA A 49 -14.99 0.66 6.90
CA ALA A 49 -14.48 -0.19 7.97
C ALA A 49 -14.16 0.60 9.25
N VAL A 50 -13.62 1.83 9.11
CA VAL A 50 -13.23 2.67 10.24
C VAL A 50 -14.45 3.45 10.77
N VAL A 51 -14.68 3.38 12.08
CA VAL A 51 -15.78 4.12 12.75
C VAL A 51 -15.60 5.63 12.61
N SER A 52 -16.67 6.42 12.75
CA SER A 52 -16.65 7.87 12.49
C SER A 52 -15.65 8.67 13.35
N ALA A 53 -15.35 8.21 14.56
CA ALA A 53 -14.34 8.82 15.45
C ALA A 53 -12.96 8.13 15.36
N GLY A 54 -12.85 7.12 14.50
CA GLY A 54 -11.62 6.37 14.28
C GLY A 54 -10.60 7.15 13.46
N ARG A 55 -9.42 6.57 13.27
CA ARG A 55 -8.32 7.18 12.54
C ARG A 55 -7.82 6.31 11.41
N LEU A 56 -7.57 6.93 10.26
CA LEU A 56 -6.86 6.33 9.15
C LEU A 56 -5.43 6.86 9.12
N VAL A 57 -4.46 5.95 9.14
CA VAL A 57 -3.03 6.27 8.99
C VAL A 57 -2.52 5.64 7.70
N ILE A 58 -1.88 6.45 6.87
CA ILE A 58 -1.29 6.01 5.61
C ILE A 58 0.16 6.47 5.61
N ALA A 59 1.09 5.52 5.52
CA ALA A 59 2.48 5.81 5.20
C ALA A 59 2.66 5.66 3.69
N VAL A 60 3.06 6.76 3.03
CA VAL A 60 3.38 6.80 1.61
C VAL A 60 4.76 7.40 1.38
N VAL A 61 5.39 6.98 0.30
CA VAL A 61 6.62 7.58 -0.19
C VAL A 61 6.34 8.94 -0.82
N ASN A 62 7.26 9.87 -0.62
CA ASN A 62 7.21 11.18 -1.26
C ASN A 62 7.82 11.08 -2.68
N GLY A 63 6.96 10.91 -3.68
CA GLY A 63 7.36 10.83 -5.09
C GLY A 63 8.15 12.05 -5.57
N THR A 64 7.74 13.26 -5.16
CA THR A 64 8.44 14.50 -5.55
C THR A 64 9.90 14.48 -5.11
N LYS A 65 10.16 14.09 -3.85
CA LYS A 65 11.51 13.99 -3.32
C LYS A 65 12.31 12.96 -4.12
N ILE A 66 11.75 11.76 -4.32
CA ILE A 66 12.39 10.68 -5.07
C ILE A 66 12.77 11.16 -6.46
N SER A 67 11.83 11.71 -7.24
CA SER A 67 12.09 12.18 -8.60
C SER A 67 13.10 13.31 -8.66
N SER A 68 13.08 14.26 -7.71
CA SER A 68 14.02 15.40 -7.70
C SER A 68 15.48 15.01 -7.41
N THR A 69 15.70 13.91 -6.70
CA THR A 69 17.04 13.40 -6.35
C THR A 69 17.41 12.14 -7.14
N PHE A 70 16.55 11.72 -8.07
CA PHE A 70 16.78 10.53 -8.86
C PHE A 70 17.94 10.78 -9.81
N ASN A 71 19.07 10.13 -9.56
CA ASN A 71 20.20 10.14 -10.46
C ASN A 71 20.12 8.89 -11.34
N PRO A 72 19.71 8.99 -12.62
CA PRO A 72 19.69 7.85 -13.53
C PRO A 72 21.12 7.36 -13.74
N ARG A 73 21.52 6.31 -13.03
CA ARG A 73 22.77 5.62 -13.36
C ARG A 73 22.63 4.97 -14.73
N GLU A 74 23.68 5.10 -15.55
CA GLU A 74 23.81 4.31 -16.77
C GLU A 74 23.66 2.82 -16.43
N SER A 75 22.93 2.10 -17.27
CA SER A 75 22.74 0.67 -17.13
C SER A 75 24.09 -0.04 -17.05
N GLU A 76 24.40 -0.68 -15.92
CA GLU A 76 25.47 -1.69 -15.88
C GLU A 76 25.00 -2.90 -16.67
N GLN A 77 25.54 -3.07 -17.87
CA GLN A 77 25.44 -4.31 -18.61
C GLN A 77 26.31 -5.34 -17.88
N ARG A 78 25.69 -6.13 -17.00
CA ARG A 78 26.36 -7.31 -16.45
C ARG A 78 26.45 -8.33 -17.57
N GLU A 79 27.62 -8.43 -18.22
CA GLU A 79 27.95 -9.60 -19.02
C GLU A 79 27.74 -10.83 -18.14
N GLY A 80 26.84 -11.71 -18.57
CA GLY A 80 26.63 -12.98 -17.93
C GLY A 80 27.97 -13.71 -17.88
N ALA A 81 28.46 -13.99 -16.67
CA ALA A 81 29.38 -15.08 -16.49
C ALA A 81 28.65 -16.33 -17.00
N GLY A 82 29.03 -16.81 -18.18
CA GLY A 82 28.49 -18.02 -18.76
C GLY A 82 28.63 -19.16 -17.77
N CYS A 83 27.49 -19.75 -17.37
CA CYS A 83 27.50 -21.11 -16.86
C CYS A 83 27.64 -22.03 -18.07
N GLN A 84 28.86 -22.51 -18.30
CA GLN A 84 29.08 -23.81 -18.94
C GLN A 84 28.82 -24.92 -17.93
#